data_AF-A0A7X6CI33-F1
#
_entry.id   AF-A0A7X6CI33-F1
#
_cell.length_a   1.000
_cell.length_b   1.000
_cell.length_c   1.000
_cell.angle_alpha   90.00
_cell.angle_beta   90.00
_cell.angle_gamma   90.00
#
_symmetry.space_group_name_H-M   'P 1'
#
loop_
_entity.id
_entity.type
_entity.pdbx_description
1 polymer ?
#
loop_
_entity_poly.entity_id
_entity_poly.type
_entity_poly.pdbx_seq_one_letter_code
_entity_poly.pdbx_strand_id
1 'polypeptide(L)'
;MTAGYILVLVILVLGGAIATISDRLGTKVGKARLSLFKLRPRDTAVVVTVMAGSILSAITLGILFATSKPLRTGVFRIDEIQKRLNNAR
;
A
#
# COMPACT_ATOMS: atom_id res chain seq x y z
N MET A 1 -19.05 -18.18 9.53
CA MET A 1 -18.57 -17.25 10.58
C MET A 1 -17.11 -17.54 10.97
N THR A 2 -16.72 -18.80 11.17
CA THR A 2 -15.33 -19.22 11.47
C THR A 2 -14.26 -18.72 10.50
N ALA A 3 -14.51 -18.78 9.19
CA ALA A 3 -13.53 -18.33 8.19
C ALA A 3 -13.16 -16.83 8.32
N GLY A 4 -14.13 -15.97 8.68
CA GLY A 4 -13.88 -14.54 8.86
C GLY A 4 -12.96 -14.25 10.05
N TYR A 5 -13.16 -14.93 11.18
CA TYR A 5 -12.30 -14.79 12.35
C TYR A 5 -10.87 -15.28 12.07
N ILE A 6 -10.73 -16.39 11.35
CA ILE A 6 -9.41 -16.90 10.95
C ILE A 6 -8.69 -15.89 10.03
N LEU A 7 -9.41 -15.30 9.06
CA LEU A 7 -8.84 -14.30 8.15
C LEU A 7 -8.35 -13.05 8.89
N VAL A 8 -9.13 -12.55 9.84
CA VAL A 8 -8.73 -11.41 10.69
C VAL A 8 -7.50 -11.76 11.51
N LEU A 9 -7.46 -12.94 12.12
CA LEU A 9 -6.32 -13.38 12.93
C LEU A 9 -5.05 -13.52 12.06
N VAL A 10 -5.17 -14.09 10.87
CA VAL A 10 -4.07 -14.20 9.89
C VAL A 10 -3.56 -12.83 9.46
N ILE A 11 -4.46 -11.88 9.16
CA ILE A 11 -4.08 -10.51 8.79
C ILE A 11 -3.40 -9.79 9.96
N LEU A 12 -3.89 -9.98 11.19
CA LEU A 12 -3.30 -9.35 12.38
C LEU A 12 -1.86 -9.84 12.61
N VAL A 13 -1.65 -11.16 12.52
CA VAL A 13 -0.32 -11.77 12.68
C VAL A 13 0.63 -11.35 11.56
N LEU A 14 0.17 -11.39 10.30
CA LEU A 14 0.96 -10.93 9.16
C LEU A 14 1.30 -9.44 9.25
N GLY A 15 0.33 -8.60 9.63
CA GLY A 15 0.52 -7.17 9.84
C GLY A 15 1.55 -6.88 10.93
N GLY A 16 1.47 -7.59 12.06
CA GLY A 16 2.46 -7.49 13.13
C GLY A 16 3.87 -7.92 12.71
N ALA A 17 3.98 -9.01 11.94
CA ALA A 17 5.26 -9.47 11.39
C ALA A 17 5.87 -8.43 10.44
N ILE A 18 5.07 -7.88 9.52
CA ILE A 18 5.50 -6.84 8.57
C ILE A 18 5.92 -5.57 9.31
N ALA A 19 5.14 -5.13 10.31
CA ALA A 19 5.47 -3.94 11.10
C ALA A 19 6.83 -4.05 11.80
N THR A 20 7.17 -5.24 12.30
CA THR A 20 8.47 -5.49 12.95
C THR A 20 9.63 -5.36 11.95
N ILE A 21 9.43 -5.78 10.71
CA ILE A 21 10.43 -5.67 9.63
C ILE A 21 10.55 -4.20 9.20
N SER A 22 9.43 -3.50 9.03
CA SER A 22 9.38 -2.09 8.65
C SER A 22 10.07 -1.19 9.69
N ASP A 23 9.87 -1.44 10.98
CA ASP A 23 10.51 -0.67 12.05
C ASP A 23 12.04 -0.82 12.02
N ARG A 24 12.54 -2.03 11.80
CA ARG A 24 13.99 -2.30 11.67
C ARG A 24 14.60 -1.68 10.42
N LEU A 25 13.90 -1.71 9.29
CA LEU A 25 14.35 -1.01 8.09
C LEU A 25 14.40 0.50 8.34
N GLY A 26 13.35 1.07 8.94
CA GLY A 26 13.27 2.49 9.29
C GLY A 26 14.38 2.94 10.23
N THR A 27 14.66 2.20 11.31
CA THR A 27 15.74 2.53 12.24
C THR A 27 17.12 2.38 11.61
N LYS A 28 17.36 1.37 10.77
CA LYS A 28 18.65 1.23 10.08
C LYS A 28 18.88 2.36 9.08
N VAL A 29 17.86 2.72 8.30
CA VAL A 29 17.95 3.85 7.35
C VAL A 29 18.15 5.17 8.10
N GLY A 30 17.43 5.39 9.21
CA GLY A 30 17.58 6.57 10.04
C GLY A 30 18.95 6.67 10.75
N LYS A 31 19.48 5.54 11.25
CA LYS A 31 20.80 5.49 11.92
C LYS A 31 21.98 5.55 10.97
N ALA A 32 21.85 5.01 9.75
CA ALA A 32 22.92 4.99 8.77
C ALA A 32 23.32 6.38 8.26
N ARG A 33 22.55 7.44 8.60
CA ARG A 33 22.68 8.80 8.06
C ARG A 33 22.97 8.78 6.55
N LEU A 34 22.25 7.91 5.84
CA LEU A 34 22.38 7.76 4.40
C LEU A 34 22.16 9.14 3.77
N SER A 35 23.19 9.62 3.07
CA SER A 35 23.11 10.80 2.22
C SER A 35 22.87 10.30 0.81
N LEU A 36 21.63 10.43 0.35
CA LEU A 36 21.29 10.19 -1.04
C LEU A 36 21.39 11.54 -1.77
N PHE A 37 22.18 11.62 -2.83
CA PHE A 37 22.26 12.83 -3.68
C PHE A 37 22.58 14.16 -2.93
N LYS A 38 23.51 14.16 -1.96
CA LYS A 38 23.89 15.34 -1.15
C LYS A 38 22.76 15.94 -0.28
N LEU A 39 21.65 15.24 -0.09
CA LEU A 39 20.57 15.68 0.81
C LEU A 39 21.01 15.55 2.28
N ARG A 40 20.45 16.41 3.15
CA ARG A 40 20.65 16.26 4.59
C ARG A 40 20.13 14.89 5.02
N PRO A 41 20.86 14.13 5.87
CA PRO A 41 20.50 12.75 6.24
C PRO A 41 19.07 12.56 6.77
N ARG A 42 18.47 13.61 7.36
CA ARG A 42 17.07 13.62 7.81
C ARG A 42 16.08 13.58 6.65
N ASP A 43 16.34 14.33 5.59
CA ASP A 43 15.46 14.43 4.43
C ASP A 43 15.56 13.17 3.56
N THR A 44 16.76 12.60 3.43
CA THR A 44 16.94 11.29 2.78
C THR A 44 16.14 10.19 3.47
N ALA A 45 16.14 10.14 4.80
CA ALA A 45 15.37 9.14 5.54
C ALA A 45 13.86 9.27 5.25
N VAL A 46 13.33 10.50 5.24
CA VAL A 46 11.91 10.75 4.91
C VAL A 46 11.58 10.31 3.49
N VAL A 47 12.42 10.66 2.50
CA VAL A 47 12.20 10.25 1.10
C VAL A 47 12.19 8.73 0.96
N VAL A 48 13.14 8.03 1.59
CA VAL A 48 13.22 6.57 1.55
C VAL A 48 11.99 5.93 2.21
N THR A 49 11.51 6.47 3.34
CA THR A 49 10.30 5.96 4.01
C THR A 49 9.04 6.15 3.15
N VAL A 50 8.85 7.34 2.55
CA VAL A 50 7.72 7.60 1.65
C VAL A 50 7.79 6.70 0.43
N MET A 51 8.98 6.51 -0.13
CA MET A 51 9.18 5.65 -1.31
C MET A 51 8.93 4.17 -0.99
N ALA A 52 9.34 3.69 0.18
CA ALA A 52 9.02 2.34 0.63
C ALA A 52 7.51 2.14 0.83
N GLY A 53 6.82 3.12 1.43
CA GLY A 53 5.37 3.10 1.62
C GLY A 53 4.60 3.16 0.29
N SER A 54 5.05 3.96 -0.67
CA SER A 54 4.44 4.05 -2.00
C SER A 54 4.64 2.78 -2.80
N ILE A 55 5.83 2.15 -2.75
CA ILE A 55 6.08 0.84 -3.37
C ILE A 55 5.16 -0.23 -2.77
N LEU A 56 5.03 -0.29 -1.44
CA LEU A 56 4.15 -1.26 -0.77
C LEU A 56 2.68 -1.08 -1.18
N SER A 57 2.22 0.18 -1.24
CA SER A 57 0.86 0.51 -1.67
C SER A 57 0.64 0.16 -3.14
N ALA A 58 1.62 0.45 -4.01
CA ALA A 58 1.57 0.11 -5.42
C ALA A 58 1.53 -1.40 -5.64
N ILE A 59 2.29 -2.19 -4.88
CA ILE A 59 2.23 -3.65 -4.93
C ILE A 59 0.84 -4.15 -4.51
N THR A 60 0.30 -3.65 -3.40
CA THR A 60 -1.01 -4.04 -2.88
C THR A 60 -2.10 -3.76 -3.92
N LEU A 61 -2.16 -2.53 -4.43
CA LEU A 61 -3.11 -2.12 -5.47
C LEU A 61 -2.88 -2.88 -6.78
N GLY A 62 -1.63 -3.11 -7.16
CA GLY A 62 -1.26 -3.87 -8.34
C GLY A 62 -1.78 -5.30 -8.31
N ILE A 63 -1.62 -6.00 -7.17
CA ILE A 63 -2.19 -7.34 -6.96
C ILE A 63 -3.71 -7.27 -7.00
N LEU A 64 -4.32 -6.30 -6.32
CA LEU A 64 -5.77 -6.12 -6.30
C LEU A 64 -6.34 -5.95 -7.72
N PHE A 65 -5.72 -5.11 -8.55
CA PHE A 65 -6.11 -4.89 -9.94
C PHE A 65 -5.79 -6.06 -10.88
N ALA A 66 -4.81 -6.90 -10.53
CA ALA A 66 -4.48 -8.11 -11.27
C ALA A 66 -5.50 -9.23 -11.00
N THR A 67 -5.89 -9.42 -9.74
CA THR A 67 -6.77 -10.52 -9.33
C THR A 67 -8.26 -10.15 -9.39
N SER A 68 -8.63 -8.88 -9.23
CA SER A 68 -10.02 -8.46 -9.08
C SER A 68 -10.56 -7.72 -10.31
N LYS A 69 -11.29 -8.44 -11.18
CA LYS A 69 -12.07 -7.84 -12.29
C LYS A 69 -13.03 -6.73 -11.85
N PRO A 70 -13.80 -6.85 -10.75
CA PRO A 70 -14.74 -5.82 -10.32
C PRO A 70 -14.07 -4.50 -9.95
N LEU A 71 -12.89 -4.57 -9.34
CA LEU A 71 -12.10 -3.40 -8.97
C LEU A 71 -11.55 -2.67 -10.18
N ARG A 72 -11.10 -3.43 -11.19
CA ARG A 72 -10.65 -2.85 -12.46
C ARG A 72 -11.82 -2.19 -13.19
N THR A 73 -12.97 -2.83 -13.27
CA THR A 73 -14.16 -2.24 -13.89
C THR A 73 -14.68 -1.04 -13.10
N GLY A 74 -14.71 -1.12 -11.77
CA GLY A 74 -15.15 -0.03 -10.91
C GLY A 74 -14.27 1.20 -11.03
N VAL A 75 -12.95 1.07 -10.88
CA VAL A 75 -12.04 2.22 -10.92
C VAL A 75 -11.93 2.83 -12.33
N PHE A 76 -11.93 2.02 -13.39
CA PHE A 76 -11.72 2.53 -14.75
C PHE A 76 -13.02 2.85 -15.53
N ARG A 77 -14.17 2.33 -15.12
CA ARG A 77 -15.47 2.57 -15.79
C ARG A 77 -16.49 3.30 -14.92
N ILE A 78 -16.05 3.92 -13.83
CA ILE A 78 -16.92 4.65 -12.90
C ILE A 78 -17.73 5.74 -13.61
N ASP A 79 -17.10 6.45 -14.55
CA ASP A 79 -17.74 7.52 -15.33
C ASP A 79 -18.79 6.97 -16.31
N GLU A 80 -18.52 5.81 -16.90
CA GLU A 80 -19.41 5.15 -17.87
C GLU A 80 -20.65 4.59 -17.17
N ILE A 81 -20.48 4.05 -15.96
CA ILE A 81 -21.56 3.58 -15.10
C ILE A 81 -22.42 4.76 -14.62
N GLN A 82 -21.81 5.87 -14.19
CA GLN A 82 -22.54 7.07 -13.77
C GLN A 82 -23.31 7.72 -14.93
N LYS A 83 -22.74 7.79 -16.13
CA LYS A 83 -23.44 8.28 -17.33
C LYS A 83 -24.66 7.43 -17.67
N ARG A 84 -24.55 6.10 -17.59
CA ARG A 84 -25.69 5.20 -17.83
C ARG A 84 -26.79 5.36 -16.80
N LEU A 85 -26.45 5.54 -15.53
CA LEU A 85 -27.42 5.77 -14.45
C LEU A 85 -28.12 7.13 -14.59
N ASN A 86 -27.40 8.19 -14.96
CA ASN A 86 -27.99 9.51 -15.17
C ASN A 86 -28.86 9.58 -16.44
N ASN A 87 -28.49 8.85 -17.51
CA ASN A 87 -29.31 8.80 -18.73
C ASN A 87 -30.53 7.87 -18.61
N ALA A 88 -30.55 6.97 -17.62
CA ALA A 88 -31.69 6.10 -17.31
C ALA A 88 -32.73 6.76 -16.40
N ARG A 89 -32.51 8.01 -16.00
CA ARG A 89 -33.40 8.84 -15.18
C ARG A 89 -34.05 9.92 -16.03
#